data_AF-A0A520Q457-F1
#
_entry.id   AF-A0A520Q457-F1
#
_cell.length_a   1.000
_cell.length_b   1.000
_cell.length_c   1.000
_cell.angle_alpha   90.00
_cell.angle_beta   90.00
_cell.angle_gamma   90.00
#
_symmetry.space_group_name_H-M   'P 1'
#
loop_
_entity.id
_entity.type
_entity.pdbx_description
1 polymer ?
#
loop_
_entity_poly.entity_id
_entity_poly.type
_entity_poly.pdbx_seq_one_letter_code
_entity_poly.pdbx_strand_id
1 'polypeptide(L)'
;MSERADSPFIVVTAILDGSARSAQITVSHGDAMEKAINATVGREIAGLDIIELPVAPPAFNALRVMTGRSAESVAVYDVFPLSPALAPNVRTVAGQFLAAEALWTLEEQGHLKGVPLNLKLDVPKGWERDPKAIHEKLVGAGALELSPKAIETFKSIKSAWDETAASL
;
A
#
# COMPACT_ATOMS: atom_id res chain seq x y z
N MET A 1 -5.20 26.40 11.59
CA MET A 1 -5.79 25.46 10.62
C MET A 1 -4.69 25.14 9.64
N SER A 2 -4.20 23.89 9.61
CA SER A 2 -3.17 23.52 8.64
C SER A 2 -3.83 23.47 7.27
N GLU A 3 -3.33 24.24 6.32
CA GLU A 3 -3.79 24.24 4.93
C GLU A 3 -3.54 22.83 4.37
N ARG A 4 -4.59 22.16 3.88
CA ARG A 4 -4.45 20.80 3.34
C ARG A 4 -3.60 20.88 2.08
N ALA A 5 -2.55 20.07 2.01
CA ALA A 5 -1.66 20.07 0.86
C ALA A 5 -2.40 19.63 -0.40
N ASP A 6 -2.12 20.33 -1.50
CA ASP A 6 -2.74 20.09 -2.81
C ASP A 6 -2.09 18.97 -3.62
N SER A 7 -0.90 18.54 -3.22
CA SER A 7 -0.15 17.46 -3.86
C SER A 7 -0.12 16.25 -2.93
N PRO A 8 -0.66 15.08 -3.33
CA PRO A 8 -0.62 13.89 -2.50
C PRO A 8 0.81 13.34 -2.44
N PHE A 9 1.15 12.71 -1.32
CA PHE A 9 2.28 11.78 -1.27
C PHE A 9 1.78 10.40 -1.69
N ILE A 10 2.40 9.78 -2.69
CA ILE A 10 1.96 8.47 -3.20
C ILE A 10 2.78 7.38 -2.53
N VAL A 11 2.11 6.36 -2.00
CA VAL A 11 2.75 5.14 -1.55
C VAL A 11 2.35 3.98 -2.45
N VAL A 12 3.34 3.24 -2.91
CA VAL A 12 3.19 1.92 -3.52
C VAL A 12 3.22 0.92 -2.37
N THR A 13 2.08 0.35 -2.00
CA THR A 13 2.05 -0.72 -1.00
C THR A 13 2.43 -2.04 -1.66
N ALA A 14 3.25 -2.84 -0.98
CA ALA A 14 3.73 -4.12 -1.45
C ALA A 14 3.39 -5.22 -0.45
N ILE A 15 2.35 -6.02 -0.72
CA ILE A 15 2.08 -7.23 0.07
C ILE A 15 3.06 -8.29 -0.42
N LEU A 16 4.04 -8.64 0.40
CA LEU A 16 5.17 -9.51 0.02
C LEU A 16 5.02 -10.93 0.56
N ASP A 17 5.45 -11.91 -0.23
CA ASP A 17 5.73 -13.24 0.30
C ASP A 17 6.89 -13.15 1.29
N GLY A 18 6.62 -13.39 2.58
CA GLY A 18 7.64 -13.35 3.63
C GLY A 18 8.75 -14.39 3.48
N SER A 19 8.66 -15.31 2.51
CA SER A 19 9.70 -16.30 2.18
C SER A 19 10.49 -15.98 0.91
N ALA A 20 10.14 -14.92 0.18
CA ALA A 20 10.80 -14.57 -1.08
C ALA A 20 12.26 -14.14 -0.87
N ARG A 21 13.10 -14.44 -1.87
CA ARG A 21 14.51 -14.02 -1.86
C ARG A 21 14.61 -12.53 -2.16
N SER A 22 15.53 -11.83 -1.48
CA SER A 22 15.72 -10.38 -1.66
C SER A 22 15.97 -9.96 -3.12
N ALA A 23 16.64 -10.80 -3.92
CA ALA A 23 16.86 -10.53 -5.33
C ALA A 23 15.55 -10.52 -6.15
N GLN A 24 14.63 -11.45 -5.89
CA GLN A 24 13.32 -11.48 -6.56
C GLN A 24 12.47 -10.27 -6.16
N ILE A 25 12.50 -9.91 -4.87
CA ILE A 25 11.82 -8.72 -4.34
C ILE A 25 12.36 -7.45 -5.01
N THR A 26 13.68 -7.32 -5.15
CA THR A 26 14.32 -6.14 -5.76
C THR A 26 13.87 -5.93 -7.21
N VAL A 27 13.86 -6.99 -8.01
CA VAL A 27 13.39 -6.93 -9.41
C VAL A 27 11.92 -6.52 -9.45
N SER A 28 11.09 -7.20 -8.65
CA SER A 28 9.65 -6.92 -8.53
C SER A 28 9.36 -5.48 -8.08
N HIS A 29 10.17 -4.90 -7.18
CA HIS A 29 10.10 -3.49 -6.80
C HIS A 29 10.51 -2.54 -7.92
N GLY A 30 11.53 -2.88 -8.70
CA GLY A 30 11.92 -2.11 -9.88
C GLY A 30 10.74 -1.92 -10.83
N ASP A 31 10.10 -3.02 -11.21
CA ASP A 31 8.96 -3.01 -12.13
C ASP A 31 7.77 -2.21 -11.57
N ALA A 32 7.45 -2.40 -10.29
CA ALA A 32 6.37 -1.68 -9.62
C ALA A 32 6.65 -0.17 -9.51
N MET A 33 7.88 0.22 -9.19
CA MET A 33 8.28 1.63 -9.10
C MET A 33 8.32 2.30 -10.45
N GLU A 34 8.83 1.64 -11.50
CA GLU A 34 8.77 2.15 -12.87
C GLU A 34 7.32 2.41 -13.29
N LYS A 35 6.42 1.45 -13.02
CA LYS A 35 4.99 1.62 -13.26
C LYS A 35 4.41 2.80 -12.49
N ALA A 36 4.76 2.97 -11.21
CA ALA A 36 4.27 4.09 -10.39
C ALA A 36 4.80 5.45 -10.88
N ILE A 37 6.07 5.51 -11.30
CA ILE A 37 6.66 6.69 -11.93
C ILE A 37 5.87 7.04 -13.19
N ASN A 38 5.63 6.08 -14.08
CA ASN A 38 4.86 6.29 -15.30
C ASN A 38 3.43 6.77 -15.01
N ALA A 39 2.76 6.20 -14.01
CA ALA A 39 1.41 6.61 -13.59
C ALA A 39 1.36 8.03 -12.98
N THR A 40 2.50 8.56 -12.52
CA THR A 40 2.60 9.90 -11.91
C THR A 40 3.12 10.97 -12.87
N VAL A 41 3.59 10.60 -14.07
CA VAL A 41 4.05 11.55 -15.10
C VAL A 41 2.98 12.62 -15.37
N GLY A 42 3.40 13.89 -15.40
CA GLY A 42 2.54 15.03 -15.68
C GLY A 42 1.60 15.42 -14.53
N ARG A 43 1.75 14.81 -13.34
CA ARG A 43 0.91 15.07 -12.16
C ARG A 43 1.74 15.60 -11.01
N GLU A 44 1.17 16.53 -10.25
CA GLU A 44 1.85 17.17 -9.13
C GLU A 44 1.75 16.30 -7.88
N ILE A 45 2.84 15.64 -7.50
CA ILE A 45 2.93 14.82 -6.29
C ILE A 45 4.00 15.38 -5.35
N ALA A 46 3.78 15.21 -4.04
CA ALA A 46 4.75 15.63 -3.03
C ALA A 46 5.88 14.61 -2.83
N GLY A 47 5.69 13.38 -3.31
CA GLY A 47 6.69 12.32 -3.28
C GLY A 47 6.08 10.97 -3.60
N LEU A 48 6.95 9.99 -3.76
CA LEU A 48 6.64 8.61 -4.10
C LEU A 48 7.53 7.70 -3.26
N ASP A 49 6.96 6.68 -2.63
CA ASP A 49 7.69 5.68 -1.85
C ASP A 49 7.06 4.30 -1.98
N ILE A 50 7.82 3.25 -1.65
CA ILE A 50 7.35 1.86 -1.61
C ILE A 50 7.35 1.34 -0.18
N ILE A 51 6.22 0.80 0.26
CA ILE A 51 6.02 0.34 1.63
C ILE A 51 5.67 -1.14 1.62
N GLU A 52 6.54 -1.93 2.25
CA GLU A 52 6.41 -3.38 2.32
C GLU A 52 5.54 -3.83 3.49
N LEU A 53 4.65 -4.79 3.23
CA LEU A 53 3.95 -5.58 4.22
C LEU A 53 4.25 -7.07 3.96
N PRO A 54 5.27 -7.65 4.59
CA PRO A 54 5.52 -9.09 4.52
C PRO A 54 4.38 -9.87 5.19
N VAL A 55 3.87 -10.90 4.50
CA VAL A 55 2.83 -11.78 5.03
C VAL A 55 3.28 -13.24 5.00
N ALA A 56 2.58 -14.08 5.76
CA ALA A 56 2.88 -15.51 5.78
C ALA A 56 2.68 -16.12 4.38
N PRO A 57 3.55 -17.06 3.93
CA PRO A 57 3.45 -17.64 2.58
C PRO A 57 2.07 -18.23 2.22
N PRO A 58 1.32 -18.88 3.14
CA PRO A 58 -0.04 -19.33 2.83
C PRO A 58 -1.01 -18.18 2.50
N ALA A 59 -0.92 -17.06 3.21
CA ALA A 59 -1.75 -15.88 2.99
C ALA A 59 -1.39 -15.20 1.66
N PHE A 60 -0.08 -15.06 1.39
CA PHE A 60 0.39 -14.53 0.12
C PHE A 60 -0.04 -15.42 -1.06
N ASN A 61 0.09 -16.75 -0.92
CA ASN A 61 -0.35 -17.69 -1.95
C ASN A 61 -1.85 -17.59 -2.24
N ALA A 62 -2.69 -17.44 -1.20
CA ALA A 62 -4.13 -17.23 -1.38
C ALA A 62 -4.42 -15.93 -2.13
N LEU A 63 -3.77 -14.83 -1.75
CA LEU A 63 -3.87 -13.53 -2.43
C LEU A 63 -3.43 -13.62 -3.90
N ARG A 64 -2.28 -14.25 -4.16
CA ARG A 64 -1.71 -14.43 -5.50
C ARG A 64 -2.65 -15.19 -6.42
N VAL A 65 -3.22 -16.30 -5.94
CA VAL A 65 -4.20 -17.09 -6.70
C VAL A 65 -5.48 -16.28 -6.96
N MET A 66 -5.98 -15.58 -5.94
CA MET A 66 -7.20 -14.77 -6.07
C MET A 66 -7.03 -13.63 -7.09
N THR A 67 -5.86 -13.00 -7.10
CA THR A 67 -5.53 -11.91 -8.04
C THR A 67 -5.05 -12.40 -9.41
N GLY A 68 -5.10 -13.72 -9.69
CA GLY A 68 -4.72 -14.28 -10.98
C GLY A 68 -3.22 -14.17 -11.32
N ARG A 69 -2.36 -13.96 -10.33
CA ARG A 69 -0.93 -13.73 -10.53
C ARG A 69 -0.15 -15.04 -10.71
N SER A 70 0.95 -14.95 -11.47
CA SER A 70 1.85 -16.08 -11.76
C SER A 70 2.40 -16.73 -10.49
N ALA A 71 2.87 -17.98 -10.57
CA ALA A 71 3.51 -18.66 -9.43
C ALA A 71 4.84 -18.02 -9.00
N GLU A 72 5.49 -17.30 -9.92
CA GLU A 72 6.76 -16.61 -9.67
C GLU A 72 6.58 -15.21 -9.05
N SER A 73 5.33 -14.70 -8.99
CA SER A 73 5.05 -13.41 -8.37
C SER A 73 5.35 -13.47 -6.88
N VAL A 74 6.23 -12.60 -6.38
CA VAL A 74 6.62 -12.51 -4.96
C VAL A 74 5.96 -11.36 -4.20
N ALA A 75 5.18 -10.54 -4.91
CA ALA A 75 4.52 -9.38 -4.37
C ALA A 75 3.20 -9.07 -5.08
N VAL A 76 2.30 -8.40 -4.37
CA VAL A 76 1.12 -7.72 -4.93
C VAL A 76 1.21 -6.24 -4.58
N TYR A 77 1.14 -5.40 -5.62
CA TYR A 77 1.27 -3.96 -5.47
C TYR A 77 -0.04 -3.22 -5.72
N ASP A 78 -0.25 -2.14 -4.97
CA ASP A 78 -1.26 -1.13 -5.24
C ASP A 78 -0.77 0.25 -4.81
N VAL A 79 -1.46 1.31 -5.23
CA VAL A 79 -1.11 2.70 -4.92
C VAL A 79 -2.16 3.38 -4.06
N PHE A 80 -1.71 4.15 -3.08
CA PHE A 80 -2.57 4.92 -2.18
C PHE A 80 -2.04 6.34 -1.96
N PRO A 81 -2.92 7.31 -1.65
CA PRO A 81 -2.51 8.65 -1.31
C PRO A 81 -2.34 8.78 0.22
N LEU A 82 -1.33 9.53 0.63
CA LEU A 82 -1.12 9.97 2.00
C LEU A 82 -0.93 11.48 2.05
N SER A 83 -1.23 12.07 3.20
CA SER A 83 -0.88 13.47 3.48
C SER A 83 0.64 13.64 3.43
N PRO A 84 1.17 14.62 2.67
CA PRO A 84 2.61 14.87 2.60
C PRO A 84 3.20 15.43 3.90
N ALA A 85 2.35 15.93 4.80
CA ALA A 85 2.76 16.40 6.12
C ALA A 85 3.10 15.26 7.09
N LEU A 86 2.75 14.01 6.76
CA LEU A 86 3.09 12.85 7.58
C LEU A 86 4.61 12.69 7.73
N ALA A 87 5.05 12.43 8.96
CA ALA A 87 6.42 12.02 9.21
C ALA A 87 6.73 10.67 8.51
N PRO A 88 7.95 10.44 8.01
CA PRO A 88 8.28 9.23 7.25
C PRO A 88 7.94 7.92 7.97
N ASN A 89 8.24 7.82 9.26
CA ASN A 89 7.93 6.63 10.06
C ASN A 89 6.42 6.39 10.22
N VAL A 90 5.60 7.45 10.22
CA VAL A 90 4.14 7.32 10.26
C VAL A 90 3.60 6.94 8.88
N ARG A 91 4.23 7.40 7.78
CA ARG A 91 3.89 6.97 6.42
C ARG A 91 4.09 5.48 6.22
N THR A 92 5.18 4.92 6.75
CA THR A 92 5.42 3.46 6.71
C THR A 92 4.28 2.70 7.35
N VAL A 93 3.86 3.08 8.56
CA VAL A 93 2.72 2.44 9.24
C VAL A 93 1.43 2.64 8.45
N ALA A 94 1.19 3.84 7.92
CA ALA A 94 -0.01 4.13 7.14
C ALA A 94 -0.09 3.26 5.87
N GLY A 95 1.01 3.13 5.13
CA GLY A 95 1.08 2.27 3.95
C GLY A 95 0.88 0.79 4.29
N GLN A 96 1.51 0.30 5.36
CA GLN A 96 1.29 -1.07 5.83
C GLN A 96 -0.15 -1.30 6.30
N PHE A 97 -0.76 -0.31 6.97
CA PHE A 97 -2.15 -0.39 7.41
C PHE A 97 -3.12 -0.44 6.23
N LEU A 98 -2.91 0.38 5.20
CA LEU A 98 -3.72 0.36 3.97
C LEU A 98 -3.60 -0.99 3.24
N ALA A 99 -2.39 -1.54 3.16
CA ALA A 99 -2.18 -2.89 2.61
C ALA A 99 -2.87 -3.97 3.44
N ALA A 100 -2.84 -3.85 4.77
CA ALA A 100 -3.49 -4.77 5.69
C ALA A 100 -5.02 -4.68 5.61
N GLU A 101 -5.58 -3.48 5.47
CA GLU A 101 -7.01 -3.24 5.32
C GLU A 101 -7.56 -3.89 4.05
N ALA A 102 -6.82 -3.83 2.94
CA ALA A 102 -7.16 -4.57 1.72
C ALA A 102 -7.21 -6.09 1.97
N LEU A 103 -6.24 -6.63 2.72
CA LEU A 103 -6.22 -8.07 3.07
C LEU A 103 -7.38 -8.46 3.98
N TRP A 104 -7.65 -7.70 5.04
CA TRP A 104 -8.78 -7.95 5.94
C TRP A 104 -10.11 -7.90 5.18
N THR A 105 -10.28 -6.93 4.29
CA THR A 105 -11.47 -6.84 3.42
C THR A 105 -11.65 -8.10 2.58
N LEU A 106 -10.56 -8.63 2.01
CA LEU A 106 -10.61 -9.87 1.22
C LEU A 106 -10.88 -11.12 2.09
N GLU A 107 -10.39 -11.14 3.32
CA GLU A 107 -10.69 -12.20 4.28
C GLU A 107 -12.18 -12.19 4.67
N GLU A 108 -12.72 -11.03 5.01
CA GLU A 108 -14.13 -10.83 5.37
C GLU A 108 -15.07 -11.21 4.22
N GLN A 109 -14.67 -10.96 2.97
CA GLN A 109 -15.40 -11.37 1.78
C GLN A 109 -15.25 -12.86 1.44
N GLY A 110 -14.45 -13.61 2.20
CA GLY A 110 -14.20 -15.05 2.00
C GLY A 110 -13.26 -15.37 0.83
N HIS A 111 -12.61 -14.37 0.24
CA HIS A 111 -11.73 -14.53 -0.91
C HIS A 111 -10.39 -15.22 -0.58
N LEU A 112 -9.98 -15.17 0.68
CA LEU A 112 -8.75 -15.83 1.17
C LEU A 112 -8.97 -17.27 1.66
N LYS A 113 -10.15 -17.86 1.40
CA LYS A 113 -10.47 -19.29 1.66
C LYS A 113 -10.18 -19.74 3.10
N GLY A 114 -10.38 -18.86 4.08
CA GLY A 114 -10.18 -19.15 5.50
C GLY A 114 -8.71 -19.22 5.94
N VAL A 115 -7.77 -18.72 5.14
CA VAL A 115 -6.38 -18.56 5.58
C VAL A 115 -6.32 -17.44 6.62
N PRO A 116 -5.89 -17.71 7.87
CA PRO A 116 -5.86 -16.70 8.92
C PRO A 116 -4.83 -15.62 8.64
N LEU A 117 -5.23 -14.36 8.74
CA LEU A 117 -4.35 -13.20 8.58
C LEU A 117 -3.71 -12.77 9.91
N ASN A 118 -2.51 -13.27 10.20
CA ASN A 118 -1.69 -12.75 11.31
C ASN A 118 -0.72 -11.68 10.80
N LEU A 119 -1.26 -10.50 10.51
CA LEU A 119 -0.50 -9.38 9.97
C LEU A 119 0.29 -8.67 11.08
N LYS A 120 1.54 -8.32 10.79
CA LYS A 120 2.42 -7.60 11.71
C LYS A 120 2.85 -6.29 11.06
N LEU A 121 2.34 -5.17 11.58
CA LEU A 121 2.75 -3.84 11.16
C LEU A 121 3.98 -3.38 11.96
N ASP A 122 4.89 -2.67 11.32
CA ASP A 122 6.08 -2.08 11.92
C ASP A 122 5.73 -0.77 12.62
N VAL A 123 5.06 -0.89 13.78
CA VAL A 123 4.60 0.26 14.55
C VAL A 123 5.74 0.89 15.38
N PRO A 124 5.82 2.23 15.46
CA PRO A 124 6.76 2.94 16.31
C PRO A 124 6.68 2.49 17.77
N LYS A 125 7.83 2.57 18.47
CA LYS A 125 7.91 2.24 19.89
C LYS A 125 6.87 3.05 20.69
N GLY A 126 6.09 2.35 21.52
CA GLY A 126 5.06 2.95 22.36
C GLY A 126 3.68 3.06 21.71
N TRP A 127 3.53 2.68 20.44
CA TRP A 127 2.21 2.49 19.84
C TRP A 127 1.62 1.14 20.25
N GLU A 128 0.32 1.13 20.47
CA GLU A 128 -0.43 -0.12 20.59
C GLU A 128 -0.45 -0.83 19.23
N ARG A 129 -0.40 -2.17 19.28
CA ARG A 129 -0.38 -3.02 18.08
C ARG A 129 -1.77 -3.46 17.61
N ASP A 130 -2.80 -3.06 18.35
CA ASP A 130 -4.18 -3.33 17.98
C ASP A 130 -4.57 -2.52 16.73
N PRO A 131 -5.20 -3.12 15.70
CA PRO A 131 -5.57 -2.43 14.48
C PRO A 131 -6.41 -1.16 14.70
N LYS A 132 -7.35 -1.18 15.66
CA LYS A 132 -8.20 -0.03 15.94
C LYS A 132 -7.39 1.11 16.55
N ALA A 133 -6.51 0.81 17.51
CA ALA A 133 -5.63 1.80 18.11
C ALA A 133 -4.66 2.41 17.09
N ILE A 134 -4.12 1.60 16.18
CA ILE A 134 -3.28 2.09 15.06
C ILE A 134 -4.08 3.02 14.15
N HIS A 135 -5.30 2.62 13.77
CA HIS A 135 -6.18 3.43 12.94
C HIS A 135 -6.46 4.80 13.58
N GLU A 136 -6.83 4.83 14.87
CA GLU A 136 -7.07 6.07 15.60
C GLU A 136 -5.84 6.98 15.63
N LYS A 137 -4.63 6.41 15.78
CA LYS A 137 -3.37 7.18 15.71
C LYS A 137 -3.11 7.74 14.32
N LEU A 138 -3.36 6.96 13.26
CA LEU A 138 -3.18 7.41 11.87
C LEU A 138 -4.17 8.52 11.51
N VAL A 139 -5.43 8.39 11.92
CA VAL A 139 -6.45 9.44 11.76
C VAL A 139 -6.04 10.70 12.51
N GLY A 140 -5.64 10.58 13.78
CA GLY A 140 -5.16 11.71 14.58
C GLY A 140 -3.89 12.38 14.04
N ALA A 141 -3.06 11.64 13.30
CA ALA A 141 -1.90 12.16 12.59
C ALA A 141 -2.24 12.80 11.22
N GLY A 142 -3.52 12.79 10.82
CA GLY A 142 -3.98 13.35 9.55
C GLY A 142 -3.52 12.54 8.34
N ALA A 143 -3.39 11.21 8.46
CA ALA A 143 -2.80 10.40 7.40
C ALA A 143 -3.48 10.52 6.03
N LEU A 144 -4.80 10.71 6.05
CA LEU A 144 -5.64 10.91 4.86
C LEU A 144 -6.23 12.33 4.77
N GLU A 145 -5.64 13.31 5.46
CA GLU A 145 -6.03 14.72 5.32
C GLU A 145 -5.53 15.28 3.99
N LEU A 146 -6.32 15.07 2.95
CA LEU A 146 -6.05 15.49 1.58
C LEU A 146 -6.99 16.63 1.16
N SER A 147 -6.49 17.56 0.35
CA SER A 147 -7.35 18.54 -0.31
C SER A 147 -8.17 17.87 -1.43
N PRO A 148 -9.29 18.47 -1.88
CA PRO A 148 -10.03 17.96 -3.03
C PRO A 148 -9.16 17.80 -4.28
N LYS A 149 -8.25 18.75 -4.55
CA LYS A 149 -7.30 18.69 -5.67
C LYS A 149 -6.35 17.50 -5.54
N ALA A 150 -5.86 17.20 -4.33
CA ALA A 150 -5.00 16.06 -4.09
C ALA A 150 -5.74 14.72 -4.33
N ILE A 151 -7.02 14.65 -3.94
CA ILE A 151 -7.88 13.48 -4.18
C ILE A 151 -8.11 13.27 -5.69
N GLU A 152 -8.40 14.33 -6.44
CA GLU A 152 -8.57 14.26 -7.90
C GLU A 152 -7.28 13.82 -8.61
N THR A 153 -6.15 14.38 -8.18
CA THR A 153 -4.83 13.98 -8.68
C THR A 153 -4.58 12.49 -8.44
N PHE A 154 -4.84 12.01 -7.22
CA PHE A 154 -4.71 10.59 -6.90
C PHE A 154 -5.63 9.70 -7.74
N LYS A 155 -6.90 10.08 -7.94
CA LYS A 155 -7.82 9.30 -8.80
C LYS A 155 -7.25 9.10 -10.20
N SER A 156 -6.67 10.15 -10.79
CA SER A 156 -6.01 10.06 -12.11
C SER A 156 -4.78 9.15 -12.11
N ILE A 157 -3.99 9.15 -11.03
CA ILE A 157 -2.84 8.25 -10.86
C ILE A 157 -3.32 6.80 -10.75
N LYS A 158 -4.32 6.55 -9.89
CA LYS A 158 -4.89 5.22 -9.66
C LYS A 158 -5.48 4.63 -10.96
N SER A 159 -6.21 5.42 -11.73
CA SER A 159 -6.69 4.99 -13.05
C SER A 159 -5.55 4.59 -13.99
N ALA A 160 -4.49 5.41 -14.10
CA ALA A 160 -3.34 5.09 -14.94
C ALA A 160 -2.57 3.84 -14.46
N TRP A 161 -2.48 3.65 -13.14
CA TRP A 161 -1.91 2.44 -12.54
C TRP A 161 -2.74 1.20 -12.86
N ASP A 162 -4.07 1.28 -12.80
CA ASP A 162 -4.96 0.15 -13.05
C ASP A 162 -5.03 -0.22 -14.54
N GLU A 163 -4.96 0.76 -15.44
CA GLU A 163 -4.92 0.53 -16.89
C GLU A 163 -3.74 -0.36 -17.31
N THR A 164 -2.57 -0.17 -16.69
CA THR A 164 -1.40 -1.04 -16.98
C THR A 164 -1.55 -2.44 -16.40
N ALA A 165 -2.41 -2.65 -15.39
CA ALA A 165 -2.68 -3.97 -14.81
C ALA A 165 -3.60 -4.82 -15.69
N ALA A 166 -4.46 -4.20 -16.50
CA ALA A 166 -5.37 -4.88 -17.41
C ALA A 166 -4.73 -5.32 -18.74
N SER A 167 -3.50 -4.85 -19.02
CA SER A 167 -2.77 -5.09 -20.27
C SER A 167 -1.69 -6.18 -20.18
N LEU A 168 -1.58 -6.89 -19.06
CA LEU A 168 -0.67 -8.02 -18.81
C LEU A 168 -1.45 -9.30 -18.55
#